data_AF-A0A452Y135-F1
#
_entry.id   AF-A0A452Y135-F1
#
_cell.length_a   1.000
_cell.length_b   1.000
_cell.length_c   1.000
_cell.angle_alpha   90.00
_cell.angle_beta   90.00
_cell.angle_gamma   90.00
#
_symmetry.space_group_name_H-M   'P 1'
#
loop_
_entity.id
_entity.type
_entity.pdbx_description
1 polymer ?
#
loop_
_entity_poly.entity_id
_entity_poly.type
_entity_poly.pdbx_seq_one_letter_code
_entity_poly.pdbx_strand_id
1 'polypeptide(L)'
;LILRNRLKYALTYREVQSILMQRHIMVDGKVRTDKTYPAGFMDIISIPKTGENYRLLYDTKGRFRLHSVRDEDAKFGQKGIPYLNTYDGRTIRYPDPLIKANDTIKLDLETNKIVDFIKFDVGNVVMVT
;
A
#
# COMPACT_ATOMS: atom_id res chain seq x y z
N LEU A 1 6.06 -16.46 11.91
CA LEU A 1 7.30 -16.40 11.08
C LEU A 1 7.93 -15.01 11.09
N ILE A 2 7.17 -13.96 10.77
CA ILE A 2 7.66 -12.58 10.66
C ILE A 2 8.24 -12.06 11.98
N LEU A 3 7.45 -12.09 13.06
CA LEU A 3 7.83 -11.53 14.37
C LEU A 3 9.07 -12.20 15.00
N ARG A 4 9.15 -13.54 14.91
CA ARG A 4 10.24 -14.33 15.50
C ARG A 4 11.48 -14.40 14.60
N ASN A 5 11.33 -14.83 13.35
CA ASN A 5 12.48 -15.15 12.49
C ASN A 5 13.02 -13.93 11.71
N ARG A 6 12.18 -12.93 11.41
CA ARG A 6 12.59 -11.74 10.63
C ARG A 6 12.85 -10.53 11.52
N LEU A 7 11.88 -10.15 12.35
CA LEU A 7 11.99 -8.97 13.23
C LEU A 7 12.68 -9.24 14.56
N LYS A 8 12.78 -10.51 14.98
CA LYS A 8 13.39 -10.94 16.25
C LYS A 8 12.78 -10.30 17.51
N TYR A 9 11.50 -9.91 17.47
CA TYR A 9 10.76 -9.40 18.64
C TYR A 9 10.31 -10.48 19.62
N ALA A 10 10.35 -11.75 19.19
CA ALA A 10 10.06 -12.89 20.02
C ALA A 10 11.12 -13.97 19.79
N LEU A 11 11.40 -14.75 20.82
CA LEU A 11 12.26 -15.94 20.82
C LEU A 11 11.41 -17.20 20.70
N THR A 12 10.31 -17.28 21.46
CA THR A 12 9.45 -18.47 21.54
C THR A 12 8.09 -18.28 20.86
N TYR A 13 7.39 -19.39 20.60
CA TYR A 13 6.03 -19.35 20.06
C TYR A 13 5.03 -18.71 21.03
N ARG A 14 5.25 -18.90 22.33
CA ARG A 14 4.40 -18.36 23.41
C ARG A 14 4.48 -16.84 23.48
N GLU A 15 5.66 -16.27 23.27
CA GLU A 15 5.86 -14.83 23.17
C GLU A 15 5.15 -14.23 21.96
N VAL A 16 5.25 -14.88 20.78
CA VAL A 16 4.51 -14.46 19.59
C VAL A 16 3.01 -14.38 19.86
N GLN A 17 2.44 -15.40 20.51
CA GLN A 17 1.03 -15.40 20.88
C GLN A 17 0.70 -14.26 21.86
N SER A 18 1.58 -14.00 22.83
CA SER A 18 1.40 -12.92 23.80
C SER A 18 1.38 -11.54 23.11
N ILE A 19 2.29 -11.29 22.17
CA ILE A 19 2.34 -10.03 21.40
C ILE A 19 1.08 -9.85 20.55
N LEU A 20 0.61 -10.91 19.89
CA LEU A 20 -0.61 -10.86 19.06
C LEU A 20 -1.87 -10.64 19.89
N MET A 21 -1.98 -11.27 21.06
CA MET A 21 -3.13 -11.10 21.97
C MET A 21 -3.22 -9.69 22.55
N GLN A 22 -2.09 -8.99 22.69
CA GLN A 22 -2.03 -7.57 23.07
C GLN A 22 -2.47 -6.62 21.95
N ARG A 23 -2.85 -7.13 20.76
CA ARG A 23 -3.34 -6.33 19.61
C ARG A 23 -2.35 -5.28 19.12
N HIS A 24 -1.05 -5.54 19.28
CA HIS A 24 0.02 -4.62 18.89
C HIS A 24 0.40 -4.68 17.40
N ILE A 25 -0.17 -5.62 16.64
CA ILE A 25 0.17 -5.84 15.23
C ILE A 25 -1.06 -5.61 14.37
N MET A 26 -0.87 -4.78 13.34
CA MET A 26 -1.88 -4.51 12.33
C MET A 26 -1.36 -4.92 10.97
N VAL A 27 -2.23 -5.50 10.16
CA VAL A 27 -1.98 -5.78 8.73
C VAL A 27 -3.01 -5.00 7.94
N ASP A 28 -2.55 -4.14 7.04
CA ASP A 28 -3.37 -3.21 6.24
C ASP A 28 -4.35 -2.40 7.11
N GLY A 29 -3.86 -1.90 8.24
CA GLY A 29 -4.65 -1.11 9.20
C GLY A 29 -5.65 -1.91 10.03
N LYS A 30 -5.76 -3.23 9.85
CA LYS A 30 -6.63 -4.10 10.67
C LYS A 30 -5.80 -4.85 11.70
N VAL A 31 -6.23 -4.80 12.96
CA VAL A 31 -5.61 -5.57 14.04
C VAL A 31 -5.76 -7.07 13.74
N ARG A 32 -4.64 -7.80 13.76
CA ARG A 32 -4.61 -9.26 13.57
C ARG A 32 -4.09 -9.94 14.81
N THR A 33 -4.89 -10.85 15.36
CA THR A 33 -4.55 -11.67 16.53
C THR A 33 -4.18 -13.11 16.15
N ASP A 34 -4.50 -13.53 14.92
CA ASP A 34 -4.17 -14.87 14.45
C ASP A 34 -2.68 -14.99 14.11
N LYS A 35 -2.05 -16.00 14.70
CA LYS A 35 -0.63 -16.35 14.53
C LYS A 35 -0.32 -16.99 13.18
N THR A 36 -1.33 -17.60 12.55
CA THR A 36 -1.23 -18.25 11.24
C THR A 36 -1.80 -17.40 10.12
N TYR A 37 -2.09 -16.12 10.38
CA TYR A 37 -2.60 -15.21 9.37
C TYR A 37 -1.65 -15.15 8.16
N PRO A 38 -2.15 -15.38 6.93
CA PRO A 38 -1.32 -15.32 5.73
C PRO A 38 -1.09 -13.86 5.35
N ALA A 39 0.07 -13.30 5.73
CA ALA A 39 0.54 -12.01 5.22
C ALA A 39 1.34 -12.23 3.92
N GLY A 40 0.96 -11.52 2.87
CA GLY A 40 1.42 -11.71 1.50
C GLY A 40 2.22 -10.56 0.93
N PHE A 41 2.54 -10.66 -0.36
CA PHE A 41 3.23 -9.60 -1.11
C PHE A 41 2.41 -8.32 -1.13
N MET A 42 3.06 -7.18 -0.85
CA MET A 42 2.51 -5.82 -0.73
C MET A 42 1.70 -5.50 0.52
N ASP A 43 1.48 -6.47 1.41
CA ASP A 43 0.81 -6.21 2.68
C ASP A 43 1.66 -5.28 3.56
N ILE A 44 0.99 -4.34 4.24
CA ILE A 44 1.61 -3.41 5.17
C ILE A 44 1.43 -3.93 6.59
N ILE A 45 2.53 -4.23 7.26
CA ILE A 45 2.57 -4.62 8.67
C ILE A 45 2.96 -3.40 9.49
N SER A 46 2.01 -2.91 10.29
CA SER A 46 2.21 -1.77 11.17
C SER A 46 2.30 -2.22 12.62
N ILE A 47 3.28 -1.68 13.34
CA ILE A 47 3.49 -1.89 14.78
C ILE A 47 3.38 -0.53 15.48
N PRO A 48 2.17 -0.12 15.93
CA PRO A 48 1.95 1.21 16.51
C PRO A 48 2.83 1.52 17.72
N LYS A 49 3.20 0.49 18.48
CA LYS A 49 3.99 0.62 19.70
C LYS A 49 5.43 1.06 19.42
N THR A 50 6.01 0.63 18.29
CA THR A 50 7.35 1.05 17.86
C THR A 50 7.31 2.17 16.83
N GLY A 51 6.13 2.47 16.26
CA GLY A 51 5.97 3.44 15.18
C GLY A 51 6.54 2.95 13.84
N GLU A 52 6.78 1.65 13.70
CA GLU A 52 7.39 1.08 12.50
C GLU A 52 6.34 0.48 11.58
N ASN A 53 6.48 0.76 10.28
CA ASN A 53 5.71 0.13 9.23
C ASN A 53 6.65 -0.64 8.30
N TYR A 54 6.24 -1.85 7.94
CA TYR A 54 6.97 -2.72 7.03
C TYR A 54 6.08 -3.14 5.87
N ARG A 55 6.58 -3.03 4.65
CA ARG A 55 5.95 -3.61 3.46
C ARG A 55 6.63 -4.93 3.11
N LEU A 56 5.83 -5.96 2.86
CA LEU A 56 6.31 -7.25 2.41
C LEU A 56 6.63 -7.21 0.91
N LEU A 57 7.92 -7.29 0.56
CA LEU A 57 8.39 -7.31 -0.83
C LEU A 57 9.20 -8.58 -1.11
N TYR A 58 9.37 -8.89 -2.39
CA TYR A 58 10.32 -9.92 -2.82
C TYR A 58 11.73 -9.34 -2.92
N ASP A 59 12.70 -10.09 -2.40
CA ASP A 59 14.11 -9.91 -2.68
C ASP A 59 14.44 -10.40 -4.11
N THR A 60 15.60 -10.04 -4.65
CA THR A 60 16.06 -10.49 -5.98
C THR A 60 16.15 -12.02 -6.10
N LYS A 61 16.23 -12.72 -4.97
CA LYS A 61 16.21 -14.19 -4.85
C LYS A 61 14.81 -14.80 -4.62
N GLY A 62 13.74 -14.02 -4.78
CA GLY A 62 12.35 -14.50 -4.63
C GLY A 62 11.89 -14.76 -3.19
N ARG A 63 12.62 -14.29 -2.18
CA ARG A 63 12.28 -14.45 -0.76
C ARG A 63 11.55 -13.23 -0.23
N PHE A 64 10.61 -13.40 0.70
CA PHE A 64 10.01 -12.25 1.39
C PHE A 64 11.04 -11.50 2.24
N ARG A 65 11.17 -10.21 1.96
CA ARG A 65 11.93 -9.21 2.71
C ARG A 65 10.97 -8.17 3.26
N LEU A 66 11.18 -7.76 4.51
CA LEU A 66 10.48 -6.64 5.11
C LEU A 66 11.22 -5.37 4.72
N HIS A 67 10.54 -4.47 4.02
CA HIS A 67 11.05 -3.15 3.69
C HIS A 67 10.43 -2.12 4.64
N SER A 68 11.25 -1.35 5.35
CA SER A 68 10.79 -0.26 6.20
C SER A 68 10.20 0.88 5.37
N VAL A 69 9.01 1.33 5.73
CA VAL A 69 8.25 2.37 5.03
C VAL A 69 7.90 3.49 6.01
N ARG A 70 7.92 4.74 5.54
CA ARG A 70 7.54 5.92 6.35
C ARG A 70 6.03 5.95 6.58
N ASP A 71 5.57 6.62 7.64
CA ASP A 71 4.12 6.68 7.99
C ASP A 71 3.25 7.28 6.88
N GLU A 72 3.79 8.21 6.08
CA GLU A 72 3.08 8.82 4.96
C GLU A 72 2.80 7.79 3.85
N ASP A 73 3.80 6.99 3.51
CA ASP A 73 3.72 5.93 2.50
C ASP A 73 2.85 4.73 2.93
N ALA A 74 2.62 4.59 4.24
CA ALA A 74 1.78 3.54 4.82
C ALA A 74 0.27 3.80 4.62
N LYS A 75 -0.14 5.05 4.34
CA LYS A 75 -1.56 5.46 4.18
C LYS A 75 -2.10 5.32 2.76
N PHE A 76 -1.26 5.05 1.76
CA PHE A 76 -1.69 4.97 0.37
C PHE A 76 -2.44 3.65 0.06
N GLY A 77 -3.74 3.61 0.35
CA GLY A 77 -4.72 2.68 -0.24
C GLY A 77 -4.63 1.20 0.18
N GLN A 78 -5.76 0.48 0.19
CA GLN A 78 -5.77 -0.98 0.32
C GLN A 78 -4.83 -1.57 -0.77
N LYS A 79 -3.73 -2.19 -0.33
CA LYS A 79 -2.59 -2.72 -1.13
C LYS A 79 -1.51 -1.73 -1.60
N GLY A 80 -1.43 -0.49 -1.11
CA GLY A 80 -0.26 0.36 -1.39
C GLY A 80 -0.16 0.89 -2.82
N ILE A 81 -1.11 0.54 -3.71
CA ILE A 81 -1.08 0.89 -5.12
C ILE A 81 -1.96 2.12 -5.32
N PRO A 82 -1.40 3.28 -5.72
CA PRO A 82 -2.23 4.39 -6.13
C PRO A 82 -3.05 3.97 -7.35
N TYR A 83 -4.35 4.23 -7.30
CA TYR A 83 -5.24 4.02 -8.42
C TYR A 83 -6.11 5.26 -8.60
N LEU A 84 -6.47 5.51 -9.86
CA LEU A 84 -7.34 6.60 -10.26
C LEU A 84 -8.62 6.02 -10.84
N ASN A 85 -9.75 6.61 -10.45
CA ASN A 85 -11.04 6.30 -11.03
C ASN A 85 -11.41 7.42 -12.02
N THR A 86 -11.67 7.04 -13.27
CA THR A 86 -12.14 7.99 -14.28
C THR A 86 -13.66 8.13 -14.25
N TYR A 87 -14.18 9.19 -14.86
CA TYR A 87 -15.62 9.40 -15.05
C TYR A 87 -16.30 8.25 -15.81
N ASP A 88 -15.59 7.64 -16.77
CA ASP A 88 -16.01 6.44 -17.53
C ASP A 88 -15.98 5.14 -16.69
N GLY A 89 -15.80 5.24 -15.37
CA GLY A 89 -15.79 4.09 -14.46
C GLY A 89 -14.55 3.19 -14.56
N ARG A 90 -13.49 3.63 -15.24
CA ARG A 90 -12.24 2.85 -15.35
C ARG A 90 -11.37 3.07 -14.12
N THR A 91 -10.78 1.99 -13.61
CA THR A 91 -9.76 2.05 -12.55
C THR A 91 -8.37 1.85 -13.14
N ILE A 92 -7.59 2.92 -13.19
CA ILE A 92 -6.21 2.92 -13.70
C ILE A 92 -5.26 2.79 -12.51
N ARG A 93 -4.34 1.83 -12.57
CA ARG A 93 -3.35 1.59 -11.52
C ARG A 93 -2.02 2.27 -11.89
N TYR A 94 -1.28 2.70 -10.88
CA TYR A 94 0.01 3.41 -11.04
C TYR A 94 -0.09 4.71 -11.87
N PRO A 95 -1.00 5.64 -11.50
CA PRO A 95 -0.99 6.97 -12.11
C PRO A 95 0.26 7.76 -11.69
N ASP A 96 0.63 8.75 -12.50
CA ASP A 96 1.67 9.70 -12.15
C ASP A 96 1.27 10.44 -10.84
N PRO A 97 2.17 10.57 -9.84
CA PRO A 97 1.89 11.27 -8.58
C PRO A 97 1.45 12.73 -8.74
N LEU A 98 1.71 13.35 -9.89
CA LEU A 98 1.33 14.73 -10.18
C LEU A 98 -0.17 14.88 -10.49
N ILE A 99 -0.88 13.79 -10.80
CA ILE A 99 -2.30 13.80 -11.15
C ILE A 99 -3.15 13.93 -9.88
N LYS A 100 -3.99 14.96 -9.84
CA LYS A 100 -4.92 15.25 -8.75
C LYS A 100 -6.37 15.05 -9.17
N ALA A 101 -7.27 15.12 -8.18
CA ALA A 101 -8.70 15.12 -8.46
C ALA A 101 -9.08 16.29 -9.38
N ASN A 102 -9.98 16.03 -10.32
CA ASN A 102 -10.44 16.94 -11.39
C ASN A 102 -9.46 17.17 -12.55
N ASP A 103 -8.25 16.63 -12.50
CA ASP A 103 -7.36 16.64 -13.66
C ASP A 103 -7.92 15.74 -14.77
N THR A 104 -7.64 16.11 -16.02
CA THR A 104 -8.03 15.34 -17.20
C THR A 104 -6.87 14.47 -17.65
N ILE A 105 -7.17 13.24 -18.09
CA ILE A 105 -6.14 12.27 -18.46
C ILE A 105 -6.37 11.84 -19.91
N LYS A 106 -5.30 11.86 -20.71
CA LYS A 106 -5.28 11.31 -22.06
C LYS A 106 -4.92 9.84 -22.00
N LEU A 107 -5.87 8.99 -22.38
CA LEU A 107 -5.70 7.55 -22.43
C LEU A 107 -5.47 7.07 -23.86
N ASP A 108 -4.52 6.15 -24.01
CA ASP A 108 -4.44 5.32 -25.21
C ASP A 108 -5.42 4.16 -25.08
N LEU A 109 -6.33 4.03 -26.05
CA LEU A 109 -7.41 3.04 -26.02
C LEU A 109 -6.91 1.61 -26.29
N GLU A 110 -5.81 1.46 -27.02
CA GLU A 110 -5.27 0.13 -27.32
C GLU A 110 -4.52 -0.44 -26.11
N THR A 111 -3.73 0.39 -25.44
CA THR A 111 -2.89 -0.04 -24.31
C THR A 111 -3.51 0.21 -22.93
N ASN A 112 -4.59 0.99 -22.85
CA ASN A 112 -5.19 1.48 -21.60
C ASN A 112 -4.18 2.17 -20.65
N LYS A 113 -3.12 2.76 -21.21
CA LYS A 113 -2.12 3.52 -20.47
C LYS A 113 -2.37 5.01 -20.58
N ILE A 114 -1.92 5.74 -19.55
CA ILE A 114 -1.90 7.20 -19.54
C ILE A 114 -0.76 7.65 -20.44
N VAL A 115 -1.09 8.44 -21.46
CA VAL A 115 -0.10 9.07 -22.36
C VAL A 115 0.30 10.43 -21.83
N ASP A 116 -0.68 11.21 -21.38
CA ASP A 116 -0.50 12.58 -20.91
C ASP A 116 -1.63 12.97 -19.95
N PHE A 117 -1.46 14.05 -19.19
CA PHE A 117 -2.50 14.58 -18.30
C PHE A 117 -2.49 16.11 -18.30
N ILE A 118 -3.69 16.69 -18.15
CA ILE A 118 -3.92 18.13 -18.13
C ILE A 118 -4.41 18.50 -16.74
N LYS A 119 -3.71 19.44 -16.10
CA LYS A 119 -4.06 19.93 -14.76
C LYS A 119 -5.30 20.81 -14.78
N PHE A 120 -6.09 20.74 -13.72
CA PHE A 120 -7.19 21.65 -13.49
C PHE A 120 -6.65 22.96 -12.87
N ASP A 121 -6.34 23.94 -13.73
CA ASP A 121 -5.80 25.25 -13.33
C ASP A 121 -6.39 26.39 -14.18
N VAL A 122 -6.26 27.62 -13.67
CA VAL A 122 -6.79 28.83 -14.32
C VAL A 122 -6.06 29.07 -15.64
N GLY A 123 -6.83 29.25 -16.72
CA GLY A 123 -6.29 29.47 -18.07
C GLY A 123 -6.40 28.26 -19.00
N ASN A 124 -6.89 27.11 -18.50
CA ASN A 124 -7.18 25.95 -19.35
C ASN A 124 -8.59 26.02 -19.95
N VAL A 125 -8.71 25.57 -21.20
CA VAL A 125 -10.00 25.47 -21.90
C VAL A 125 -10.75 24.25 -21.36
N VAL A 126 -11.99 24.46 -20.94
CA VAL A 126 -12.86 23.40 -20.40
C VAL A 126 -14.15 23.29 -21.21
N MET A 127 -14.67 22.07 -21.30
CA MET A 127 -16.01 21.81 -21.80
C MET A 127 -16.95 21.67 -20.61
N VAL A 128 -18.07 22.39 -20.61
CA VAL A 128 -19.12 22.23 -19.61
C VAL A 128 -19.99 21.04 -20.01
N THR A 129 -20.02 20.02 -19.16
CA THR A 129 -20.79 18.78 -19.34
C THR A 129 -21.84 18.62 -18.25
#